data_AF-A0A2S1WBQ8-F1
#
_entry.id   AF-A0A2S1WBQ8-F1
#
_cell.length_a   1.000
_cell.length_b   1.000
_cell.length_c   1.000
_cell.angle_alpha   90.00
_cell.angle_beta   90.00
_cell.angle_gamma   90.00
#
_symmetry.space_group_name_H-M   'P 1'
#
loop_
_entity.id
_entity.type
_entity.pdbx_description
1 polymer ?
#
loop_
_entity_poly.entity_id
_entity_poly.type
_entity_poly.pdbx_seq_one_letter_code
_entity_poly.pdbx_strand_id
1 'polypeptide(L)'
;MAILKDTFHLTGNDALDLLSIIQYFQKLQFLLIILICYNIIFSHINLVKLEGFLVRFLPAIVVRWYVRSMSVYQKTSLIFLICFIILLSICNYYSVYYLGFFIDNFDGIIKFYSNK
;
A
#
# COMPACT_ATOMS: atom_id res chain seq x y z
N MET A 1 -2.05 22.34 -5.90
CA MET A 1 -3.30 21.93 -6.58
C MET A 1 -3.04 21.16 -7.88
N ALA A 2 -2.09 21.58 -8.73
CA ALA A 2 -1.71 20.84 -9.95
C ALA A 2 -1.20 19.41 -9.68
N ILE A 3 -0.30 19.24 -8.69
CA ILE A 3 0.25 17.92 -8.31
C ILE A 3 -0.85 16.93 -7.88
N LEU A 4 -1.88 17.42 -7.18
CA LEU A 4 -3.04 16.61 -6.77
C LEU A 4 -3.86 16.17 -7.99
N LYS A 5 -4.11 17.07 -8.95
CA LYS A 5 -4.83 16.72 -10.18
C LYS A 5 -4.09 15.67 -11.00
N ASP A 6 -2.78 15.80 -11.15
CA ASP A 6 -2.00 14.84 -11.92
C ASP A 6 -1.86 13.49 -11.20
N THR A 7 -1.70 13.49 -9.87
CA THR A 7 -1.60 12.25 -9.07
C THR A 7 -2.90 11.42 -9.10
N PHE A 8 -4.05 12.09 -9.18
CA PHE A 8 -5.37 11.45 -9.22
C PHE A 8 -5.99 11.40 -10.63
N HIS A 9 -5.27 11.83 -11.67
CA HIS A 9 -5.79 11.99 -13.04
C HIS A 9 -7.15 12.71 -13.10
N LEU A 10 -7.29 13.81 -12.35
CA LEU A 10 -8.54 14.56 -12.27
C LEU A 10 -8.79 15.29 -13.59
N THR A 11 -9.76 14.78 -14.34
CA THR A 11 -10.22 15.25 -15.65
C THR A 11 -11.13 16.48 -15.56
N GLY A 12 -11.60 16.84 -14.35
CA GLY A 12 -12.60 17.90 -14.15
C GLY A 12 -14.03 17.42 -14.40
N ASN A 13 -14.22 16.10 -14.57
CA ASN A 13 -15.50 15.42 -14.58
C ASN A 13 -15.68 14.76 -13.21
N ASP A 14 -16.58 15.30 -12.39
CA ASP A 14 -16.73 14.90 -10.98
C ASP A 14 -16.96 13.39 -10.80
N ALA A 15 -17.63 12.73 -11.76
CA ALA A 15 -17.90 11.31 -11.70
C ALA A 15 -16.70 10.43 -12.09
N LEU A 16 -15.96 10.81 -13.14
CA LEU A 16 -14.73 10.12 -13.56
C LEU A 16 -13.60 10.34 -12.54
N ASP A 17 -13.57 11.51 -11.93
CA ASP A 17 -12.61 11.89 -10.91
C ASP A 17 -12.86 11.08 -9.62
N LEU A 18 -14.12 10.91 -9.22
CA LEU A 18 -14.52 10.04 -8.13
C LEU A 18 -14.13 8.57 -8.38
N LEU A 19 -14.36 8.06 -9.60
CA LEU A 19 -13.94 6.71 -9.97
C LEU A 19 -12.41 6.55 -9.93
N SER A 20 -11.67 7.56 -10.36
CA SER A 20 -10.20 7.57 -10.34
C SER A 20 -9.66 7.55 -8.90
N ILE A 21 -10.30 8.25 -7.97
CA ILE A 21 -9.99 8.21 -6.54
C ILE A 21 -10.24 6.81 -5.95
N ILE A 22 -11.38 6.19 -6.26
CA ILE A 22 -11.69 4.82 -5.81
C ILE A 22 -10.61 3.85 -6.30
N GLN A 23 -10.25 3.92 -7.59
CA GLN A 23 -9.20 3.07 -8.17
C GLN A 23 -7.84 3.30 -7.50
N TYR A 24 -7.50 4.55 -7.18
CA TYR A 24 -6.27 4.86 -6.47
C TYR A 24 -6.22 4.21 -5.08
N PHE A 25 -7.29 4.32 -4.29
CA PHE A 25 -7.36 3.70 -2.97
C PHE A 25 -7.29 2.18 -3.05
N GLN A 26 -7.92 1.55 -4.05
CA GLN A 26 -7.80 0.12 -4.27
C GLN A 26 -6.36 -0.30 -4.58
N LYS A 27 -5.67 0.41 -5.49
CA LYS A 27 -4.25 0.14 -5.79
C LYS A 27 -3.37 0.29 -4.53
N LEU A 28 -3.64 1.29 -3.72
CA LEU A 28 -2.92 1.52 -2.46
C LEU A 28 -3.17 0.39 -1.44
N GLN A 29 -4.40 -0.12 -1.33
CA GLN A 29 -4.71 -1.28 -0.49
C GLN A 29 -3.92 -2.52 -0.94
N PHE A 30 -3.89 -2.81 -2.25
CA PHE A 30 -3.10 -3.93 -2.79
C PHE A 30 -1.61 -3.79 -2.45
N LEU A 31 -1.05 -2.59 -2.62
CA LEU A 31 0.34 -2.31 -2.24
C LEU A 31 0.58 -2.55 -0.75
N LEU A 32 -0.33 -2.11 0.12
CA LEU A 32 -0.22 -2.30 1.57
C LEU A 32 -0.31 -3.78 1.95
N ILE A 33 -1.18 -4.56 1.31
CA ILE A 33 -1.27 -6.01 1.51
C ILE A 33 0.06 -6.67 1.14
N ILE A 34 0.66 -6.30 0.01
CA ILE A 34 1.98 -6.82 -0.41
C ILE A 34 3.04 -6.49 0.64
N LEU A 35 3.07 -5.25 1.15
CA LEU A 35 4.01 -4.85 2.20
C LEU A 35 3.80 -5.62 3.51
N ILE A 36 2.55 -5.87 3.91
CA ILE A 36 2.21 -6.68 5.09
C ILE A 36 2.72 -8.11 4.89
N CYS A 37 2.39 -8.76 3.77
CA CYS A 37 2.86 -10.11 3.45
C CYS A 37 4.38 -10.19 3.46
N TYR A 38 5.05 -9.22 2.85
CA TYR A 38 6.51 -9.12 2.86
C TYR A 38 7.07 -9.02 4.29
N ASN A 39 6.47 -8.19 5.13
CA ASN A 39 6.88 -7.99 6.53
C ASN A 39 6.70 -9.27 7.36
N ILE A 40 5.61 -10.01 7.14
CA ILE A 40 5.37 -11.31 7.77
C ILE A 40 6.44 -12.32 7.37
N ILE A 41 6.76 -12.43 6.08
CA ILE A 41 7.80 -13.36 5.60
C ILE A 41 9.14 -13.01 6.24
N PHE A 42 9.54 -11.73 6.19
CA PHE A 42 10.83 -11.28 6.72
C PHE A 42 10.97 -11.46 8.23
N SER A 43 9.90 -11.28 8.99
CA SER A 43 9.91 -11.45 10.45
C SER A 43 10.15 -12.90 10.88
N HIS A 44 9.89 -13.87 10.00
CA HIS A 44 10.09 -15.30 10.29
C HIS A 44 11.37 -15.90 9.69
N ILE A 45 12.20 -15.09 9.01
CA ILE A 45 13.47 -15.57 8.44
C ILE A 45 14.45 -15.95 9.57
N ASN A 46 15.03 -17.15 9.48
CA ASN A 46 16.08 -17.58 10.39
C ASN A 46 17.43 -16.93 10.00
N LEU A 47 17.85 -15.95 10.80
CA LEU A 47 19.09 -15.19 10.56
C LEU A 47 20.35 -16.06 10.58
N VAL A 48 20.39 -17.14 11.38
CA VAL A 48 21.56 -18.02 11.47
C VAL A 48 21.77 -18.80 10.17
N LYS A 49 20.67 -19.31 9.59
CA LYS A 49 20.72 -19.98 8.27
C LYS A 49 21.10 -19.00 7.16
N LEU A 50 20.57 -17.78 7.23
CA LEU A 50 20.85 -16.72 6.27
C LEU A 50 22.32 -16.29 6.31
N GLU A 51 22.88 -16.08 7.50
CA GLU A 51 24.29 -15.76 7.69
C GLU A 51 25.20 -16.86 7.13
N GLY A 52 24.94 -18.12 7.48
CA GLY A 52 25.72 -19.26 7.00
C GLY A 52 25.66 -19.44 5.48
N PHE A 53 24.57 -19.04 4.83
CA PHE A 53 24.47 -19.01 3.37
C PHE A 53 25.25 -17.85 2.75
N LEU A 54 25.08 -16.63 3.28
CA LEU A 54 25.67 -15.41 2.71
C LEU A 54 27.20 -15.37 2.84
N VAL A 55 27.78 -15.92 3.91
CA VAL A 55 29.25 -16.00 4.09
C VAL A 55 29.92 -16.80 2.97
N ARG A 56 29.20 -17.68 2.27
CA ARG A 56 29.74 -18.45 1.14
C ARG A 56 29.94 -17.62 -0.13
N PHE A 57 29.25 -16.50 -0.26
CA PHE A 57 29.24 -15.68 -1.47
C PHE A 57 29.80 -14.28 -1.27
N LEU A 58 29.75 -13.75 -0.04
CA LEU A 58 30.08 -12.36 0.27
C LEU A 58 31.14 -12.26 1.37
N PRO A 59 31.92 -11.16 1.42
CA PRO A 59 32.87 -10.92 2.49
C PRO A 59 32.18 -10.85 3.86
N ALA A 60 32.80 -11.44 4.89
CA ALA A 60 32.22 -11.55 6.23
C ALA A 60 31.84 -10.21 6.89
N ILE A 61 32.45 -9.09 6.47
CA ILE A 61 32.11 -7.74 6.94
C ILE A 61 30.74 -7.32 6.40
N VAL A 62 30.49 -7.54 5.10
CA VAL A 62 29.23 -7.21 4.43
C VAL A 62 28.10 -8.05 5.02
N VAL A 63 28.35 -9.35 5.23
CA VAL A 63 27.36 -10.27 5.79
C VAL A 63 26.98 -9.87 7.22
N ARG A 64 27.95 -9.57 8.10
CA ARG A 64 27.65 -9.12 9.47
C ARG A 64 26.86 -7.83 9.49
N TRP A 65 27.18 -6.86 8.63
CA TRP A 65 26.42 -5.63 8.54
C TRP A 65 24.97 -5.89 8.10
N TYR A 66 24.79 -6.72 7.08
CA TYR A 66 23.46 -7.10 6.57
C TYR A 66 22.62 -7.84 7.61
N VAL A 67 23.18 -8.86 8.28
CA VAL A 67 22.50 -9.62 9.34
C VAL A 67 22.14 -8.73 10.53
N ARG A 68 23.00 -7.77 10.88
CA ARG A 68 22.71 -6.79 11.93
C ARG A 68 21.53 -5.89 11.55
N SER A 69 21.50 -5.38 10.33
CA SER A 69 20.38 -4.58 9.82
C SER A 69 19.06 -5.37 9.80
N MET A 70 19.11 -6.63 9.37
CA MET A 70 17.99 -7.56 9.40
C MET A 70 17.48 -7.82 10.82
N SER A 71 18.38 -8.00 11.79
CA SER A 71 18.05 -8.16 13.21
C SER A 71 17.28 -6.96 13.78
N VAL A 72 17.74 -5.74 13.45
CA VAL A 72 17.02 -4.51 13.84
C VAL A 72 15.64 -4.48 13.19
N TYR A 73 15.56 -4.78 11.89
CA TYR A 73 14.29 -4.81 11.17
C TYR A 73 13.29 -5.80 11.79
N GLN A 74 13.71 -7.03 12.11
CA GLN A 74 12.87 -8.05 12.75
C GLN A 74 12.34 -7.61 14.13
N LYS A 75 13.13 -6.83 14.90
CA LYS A 75 12.65 -6.28 16.18
C LYS A 75 11.57 -5.21 15.97
N THR A 76 11.69 -4.42 14.90
CA THR A 76 10.74 -3.36 14.57
C THR A 76 9.57 -3.82 13.69
N SER A 77 9.61 -5.06 13.19
CA SER A 77 8.68 -5.58 12.18
C SER A 77 7.23 -5.53 12.65
N LEU A 78 6.99 -5.83 13.93
CA LEU A 78 5.67 -5.78 14.54
C LEU A 78 5.08 -4.35 14.54
N ILE A 79 5.92 -3.34 14.79
CA ILE A 79 5.49 -1.94 14.76
C ILE A 79 5.09 -1.56 13.32
N PHE A 80 5.91 -1.88 12.33
CA PHE A 80 5.59 -1.64 10.92
C PHE A 80 4.31 -2.36 10.48
N LEU A 81 4.12 -3.59 10.94
CA LEU A 81 2.94 -4.38 10.64
C LEU A 81 1.67 -3.72 11.19
N ILE A 82 1.69 -3.24 12.44
CA ILE A 82 0.59 -2.48 13.02
C ILE A 82 0.32 -1.21 12.21
N CYS A 83 1.36 -0.44 11.86
CA CYS A 83 1.20 0.77 11.05
C CYS A 83 0.56 0.48 9.69
N PHE A 84 0.98 -0.58 8.99
CA PHE A 84 0.41 -0.95 7.71
C PHE A 84 -1.04 -1.42 7.82
N ILE A 85 -1.41 -2.14 8.89
CA ILE A 85 -2.81 -2.54 9.13
C ILE A 85 -3.70 -1.31 9.37
N ILE A 86 -3.22 -0.34 10.16
CA ILE A 86 -3.95 0.91 10.38
C ILE A 86 -4.13 1.65 9.06
N LEU A 87 -3.06 1.79 8.27
CA LEU A 87 -3.12 2.48 6.97
C LEU A 87 -4.05 1.77 5.99
N LEU A 88 -4.02 0.44 5.97
CA LEU A 88 -4.91 -0.39 5.14
C LEU A 88 -6.37 -0.19 5.54
N SER A 89 -6.65 -0.14 6.84
CA SER A 89 -8.00 0.11 7.37
C SER A 89 -8.53 1.48 6.96
N ILE A 90 -7.68 2.52 7.02
CA ILE A 90 -8.03 3.86 6.55
C ILE A 90 -8.34 3.85 5.05
N CYS A 91 -7.48 3.21 4.24
CA CYS A 91 -7.70 3.10 2.80
C CYS A 91 -8.98 2.33 2.47
N ASN A 92 -9.31 1.30 3.24
CA ASN A 92 -10.54 0.54 3.09
C ASN A 92 -11.77 1.39 3.41
N TYR A 93 -11.74 2.11 4.53
CA TYR A 93 -12.82 3.01 4.92
C TYR A 93 -13.13 4.03 3.82
N TYR A 94 -12.11 4.73 3.31
CA TYR A 94 -12.31 5.71 2.23
C TYR A 94 -12.79 5.06 0.93
N SER A 95 -12.22 3.92 0.53
CA SER A 95 -12.67 3.22 -0.68
C SER A 95 -14.15 2.83 -0.60
N VAL A 96 -14.60 2.31 0.54
CA VAL A 96 -16.01 1.92 0.74
C VAL A 96 -16.89 3.16 0.76
N TYR A 97 -16.49 4.21 1.46
CA TYR A 97 -17.23 5.47 1.52
C TYR A 97 -17.46 6.08 0.13
N TYR A 98 -16.40 6.23 -0.66
CA TYR A 98 -16.51 6.81 -2.00
C TYR A 98 -17.26 5.89 -2.99
N LEU A 99 -17.12 4.57 -2.87
CA LEU A 99 -17.89 3.62 -3.66
C LEU A 99 -19.39 3.71 -3.33
N GLY A 100 -19.75 3.77 -2.04
CA GLY A 100 -21.13 3.94 -1.60
C GLY A 100 -21.73 5.24 -2.15
N PHE A 101 -21.01 6.36 -1.99
CA PHE A 101 -21.42 7.64 -2.56
C PHE A 101 -21.61 7.58 -4.09
N PHE A 102 -20.72 6.90 -4.82
CA PHE A 102 -20.86 6.72 -6.26
C PHE A 102 -22.12 5.94 -6.64
N ILE A 103 -22.40 4.84 -5.93
CA ILE A 103 -23.57 3.98 -6.17
C ILE A 103 -24.87 4.73 -5.86
N ASP A 104 -24.94 5.40 -4.72
CA ASP A 104 -26.14 6.12 -4.27
C ASP A 104 -26.51 7.28 -5.21
N ASN A 105 -25.53 7.86 -5.90
CA ASN A 105 -25.73 8.99 -6.82
C ASN A 105 -25.66 8.58 -8.29
N PHE A 106 -25.60 7.28 -8.59
CA PHE A 106 -25.36 6.78 -9.94
C PHE A 106 -26.39 7.26 -10.97
N ASP A 107 -27.67 7.23 -10.61
CA ASP A 107 -28.75 7.73 -11.48
C ASP A 107 -28.65 9.23 -11.75
N GLY A 108 -28.24 10.00 -10.74
CA GLY A 108 -28.02 11.45 -10.85
C GLY A 108 -26.84 11.76 -11.77
N ILE A 109 -25.77 10.99 -11.64
CA ILE A 109 -24.58 11.08 -12.50
C ILE A 109 -24.96 10.79 -13.96
N ILE A 110 -25.67 9.69 -14.23
CA ILE A 110 -26.10 9.34 -15.60
C ILE A 110 -26.98 10.45 -16.18
N LYS A 111 -27.97 10.94 -15.43
CA LYS A 111 -28.85 12.01 -15.90
C LYS A 111 -28.08 13.30 -16.21
N PHE A 112 -27.10 13.66 -15.39
CA PHE A 112 -26.26 14.84 -15.63
C PHE A 112 -25.47 14.73 -16.93
N TYR A 113 -24.90 13.56 -17.24
CA TYR A 113 -24.15 13.34 -18.47
C TYR A 113 -25.03 13.07 -19.69
N SER A 114 -26.25 12.57 -19.49
CA SER A 114 -27.22 12.36 -20.57
C SER A 114 -27.91 13.66 -21.02
N ASN A 115 -27.99 14.67 -20.15
CA ASN A 115 -28.60 15.98 -20.44
C ASN A 115 -27.57 17.04 -20.86
N LYS A 116 -26.30 16.66 -21.01
CA LYS A 116 -25.21 17.51 -21.47
C LYS A 116 -24.84 17.14 -22.89
#